data_AF-A0A848ZC03-F1
#
_entry.id   AF-A0A848ZC03-F1
#
_cell.length_a   1.000
_cell.length_b   1.000
_cell.length_c   1.000
_cell.angle_alpha   90.00
_cell.angle_beta   90.00
_cell.angle_gamma   90.00
#
_symmetry.space_group_name_H-M   'P 1'
#
loop_
_entity.id
_entity.type
_entity.pdbx_description
1 polymer ?
#
loop_
_entity_poly.entity_id
_entity_poly.type
_entity_poly.pdbx_seq_one_letter_code
_entity_poly.pdbx_strand_id
1 'polypeptide(L)'
;MSPPYKFSRLEFAGSLGDLGTLLPLGIGMIMINGLNPGGVFFAVGIFYIFSGLYYGITVPVQPMKVIGAYAIAMGLSASQVVASGALIGLFLLIIGGTGAVTLIGKYTPKAVIRGVQLSTGTLLVTQGVKFMVGTSKFQVLREAAEPYLSVQSLGPVPIGIVIGIAGGVLTLLLLDNKRFPAGLLVVLGGLVLGLILGTHEGFDRFRLGIYIP
;
A
#
# COMPACT_ATOMS: atom_id res chain seq x y z
N MET A 1 22.45 11.23 -29.25
CA MET A 1 21.21 10.76 -28.60
C MET A 1 21.60 9.74 -27.55
N SER A 2 21.43 10.05 -26.26
CA SER A 2 21.65 9.11 -25.16
C SER A 2 20.67 7.95 -25.30
N PRO A 3 21.05 6.68 -25.03
CA PRO A 3 20.09 5.59 -25.06
C PRO A 3 18.95 5.87 -24.07
N PRO A 4 17.69 5.57 -24.43
CA PRO A 4 16.50 5.90 -23.63
C PRO A 4 16.47 5.18 -22.27
N TYR A 5 17.14 4.03 -22.17
CA TYR A 5 17.32 3.27 -20.93
C TYR A 5 18.81 2.96 -20.75
N LYS A 6 19.42 3.45 -19.67
CA LYS A 6 20.83 3.16 -19.37
C LYS A 6 20.99 1.92 -18.48
N PHE A 7 19.89 1.37 -17.96
CA PHE A 7 19.83 0.29 -16.96
C PHE A 7 20.88 0.49 -15.85
N SER A 8 21.00 1.74 -15.41
CA SER A 8 22.00 2.11 -14.41
C SER A 8 21.53 1.74 -13.01
N ARG A 9 22.47 1.67 -12.06
CA ARG A 9 22.14 1.47 -10.63
C ARG A 9 21.14 2.52 -10.11
N LEU A 10 21.15 3.72 -10.68
CA LEU A 10 20.20 4.79 -10.36
C LEU A 10 18.79 4.50 -10.90
N GLU A 11 18.68 3.96 -12.11
CA GLU A 11 17.38 3.56 -12.68
C GLU A 11 16.78 2.37 -11.92
N PHE A 12 17.62 1.41 -11.50
CA PHE A 12 17.19 0.29 -10.65
C PHE A 12 16.77 0.75 -9.25
N ALA A 13 17.51 1.68 -8.64
CA ALA A 13 17.12 2.23 -7.34
C ALA A 13 15.83 3.07 -7.45
N GLY A 14 15.67 3.82 -8.54
CA GLY A 14 14.48 4.64 -8.80
C GLY A 14 13.21 3.82 -9.05
N SER A 15 13.32 2.70 -9.77
CA SER A 15 12.16 1.85 -10.08
C SER A 15 11.52 1.22 -8.84
N LEU A 16 12.32 0.98 -7.78
CA LEU A 16 11.86 0.44 -6.50
C LEU A 16 11.31 1.52 -5.55
N GLY A 17 11.39 2.80 -5.92
CA GLY A 17 11.06 3.91 -5.03
C GLY A 17 9.61 3.90 -4.53
N ASP A 18 8.65 3.52 -5.37
CA ASP A 18 7.23 3.53 -4.98
C ASP A 18 6.82 2.30 -4.14
N LEU A 19 7.59 1.20 -4.20
CA LEU A 19 7.31 -0.04 -3.47
C LEU A 19 7.18 0.17 -1.96
N GLY A 20 7.93 1.11 -1.39
CA GLY A 20 7.87 1.44 0.03
C GLY A 20 6.50 1.94 0.50
N THR A 21 5.64 2.38 -0.42
CA THR A 21 4.25 2.78 -0.12
C THR A 21 3.22 1.88 -0.78
N LEU A 22 3.54 1.31 -1.94
CA LEU A 22 2.66 0.42 -2.68
C LEU A 22 2.43 -0.89 -1.92
N LEU A 23 3.49 -1.49 -1.38
CA LEU A 23 3.38 -2.76 -0.65
C LEU A 23 2.52 -2.64 0.61
N PRO A 24 2.77 -1.68 1.54
CA PRO A 24 1.91 -1.51 2.71
C PRO A 24 0.45 -1.26 2.35
N LEU A 25 0.18 -0.39 1.36
CA LEU A 25 -1.18 -0.05 0.95
C LEU A 25 -1.88 -1.24 0.27
N GLY A 26 -1.18 -1.95 -0.62
CA GLY A 26 -1.69 -3.13 -1.30
C GLY A 26 -2.04 -4.26 -0.32
N ILE A 27 -1.13 -4.55 0.62
CA ILE A 27 -1.37 -5.53 1.69
C ILE A 27 -2.58 -5.10 2.53
N GLY A 28 -2.67 -3.81 2.90
CA GLY A 28 -3.83 -3.27 3.63
C GLY A 28 -5.15 -3.50 2.90
N MET A 29 -5.20 -3.23 1.60
CA MET A 29 -6.42 -3.44 0.79
C MET A 29 -6.77 -4.92 0.61
N ILE A 30 -5.77 -5.80 0.45
CA ILE A 30 -5.98 -7.25 0.37
C ILE A 30 -6.60 -7.74 1.69
N MET A 31 -6.00 -7.36 2.81
CA MET A 31 -6.43 -7.81 4.14
C MET A 31 -7.79 -7.23 4.52
N ILE A 32 -8.07 -5.96 4.25
CA ILE A 32 -9.28 -5.29 4.75
C ILE A 32 -10.43 -5.36 3.77
N ASN A 33 -10.15 -5.04 2.50
CA ASN A 33 -11.17 -4.94 1.46
C ASN A 33 -11.40 -6.28 0.75
N GLY A 34 -10.56 -7.30 1.02
CA GLY A 34 -10.67 -8.63 0.43
C GLY A 34 -10.30 -8.66 -1.05
N LEU A 35 -9.41 -7.76 -1.51
CA LEU A 35 -8.95 -7.77 -2.89
C LEU A 35 -8.12 -9.03 -3.20
N ASN A 36 -8.26 -9.55 -4.42
CA ASN A 36 -7.43 -10.65 -4.90
C ASN A 36 -5.96 -10.18 -5.06
N PRO A 37 -4.98 -10.79 -4.37
CA PRO A 37 -3.58 -10.38 -4.45
C PRO A 37 -3.01 -10.44 -5.87
N GLY A 38 -3.30 -11.53 -6.60
CA GLY A 38 -2.84 -11.73 -7.96
C GLY A 38 -3.35 -10.64 -8.89
N GLY A 39 -4.66 -10.34 -8.84
CA GLY A 39 -5.27 -9.29 -9.63
C GLY A 39 -4.69 -7.90 -9.35
N VAL A 40 -4.50 -7.55 -8.07
CA VAL A 40 -3.94 -6.25 -7.66
C VAL A 40 -2.51 -6.07 -8.18
N PHE A 41 -1.61 -7.01 -7.90
CA PHE A 41 -0.21 -6.89 -8.29
C PHE A 41 -0.01 -7.04 -9.81
N PHE A 42 -0.84 -7.85 -10.48
CA PHE A 42 -0.81 -7.97 -11.93
C PHE A 42 -1.23 -6.66 -12.61
N ALA A 43 -2.33 -6.05 -12.17
CA ALA A 43 -2.79 -4.77 -12.71
C ALA A 43 -1.77 -3.65 -12.49
N VAL A 44 -1.17 -3.58 -11.30
CA VAL A 44 -0.08 -2.65 -10.98
C VAL A 44 1.13 -2.89 -11.89
N GLY A 45 1.55 -4.15 -12.07
CA GLY A 45 2.69 -4.51 -12.91
C GLY A 45 2.51 -4.08 -14.36
N ILE A 46 1.34 -4.37 -14.93
CA ILE A 46 0.97 -3.91 -16.28
C ILE A 46 0.99 -2.38 -16.36
N PHE A 47 0.38 -1.69 -15.39
CA PHE A 47 0.38 -0.23 -15.36
C PHE A 47 1.79 0.36 -15.28
N TYR A 48 2.70 -0.24 -14.53
CA TYR A 48 4.10 0.19 -14.45
C TYR A 48 4.89 -0.05 -15.72
N ILE A 49 4.63 -1.16 -16.43
CA ILE A 49 5.21 -1.39 -17.75
C ILE A 49 4.75 -0.30 -18.73
N PHE A 50 3.44 -0.07 -18.83
CA PHE A 50 2.89 0.94 -19.75
C PHE A 50 3.34 2.36 -19.40
N SER A 51 3.27 2.74 -18.13
CA SER A 51 3.70 4.08 -17.69
C SER A 51 5.21 4.28 -17.86
N GLY A 52 6.02 3.26 -17.59
CA GLY A 52 7.46 3.30 -17.84
C GLY A 52 7.80 3.46 -19.32
N LEU A 53 7.11 2.74 -20.21
CA LEU A 53 7.31 2.84 -21.66
C LEU A 53 6.84 4.18 -22.23
N TYR A 54 5.72 4.72 -21.75
CA TYR A 54 5.11 5.94 -22.28
C TYR A 54 5.74 7.22 -21.71
N TYR A 55 5.94 7.28 -20.38
CA TYR A 55 6.45 8.48 -19.69
C TYR A 55 7.96 8.46 -19.45
N GLY A 56 8.64 7.31 -19.62
CA GLY A 56 10.08 7.16 -19.37
C GLY A 56 10.49 7.20 -17.89
N ILE A 57 9.53 7.33 -16.97
CA ILE A 57 9.72 7.36 -15.52
C ILE A 57 8.55 6.66 -14.83
N THR A 58 8.77 6.18 -13.60
CA THR A 58 7.67 5.72 -12.75
C THR A 58 6.79 6.92 -12.38
N VAL A 59 5.51 6.88 -12.73
CA VAL A 59 4.58 7.97 -12.43
C VAL A 59 4.13 7.86 -10.97
N PRO A 60 4.39 8.86 -10.11
CA PRO A 60 3.90 8.85 -8.73
C PRO A 60 2.38 9.04 -8.72
N VAL A 61 1.66 7.99 -8.34
CA VAL A 61 0.18 7.96 -8.32
C VAL A 61 -0.40 8.53 -7.03
N GLN A 62 0.01 9.73 -6.64
CA GLN A 62 -0.42 10.37 -5.38
C GLN A 62 -1.96 10.43 -5.17
N PRO A 63 -2.80 10.66 -6.21
CA PRO A 63 -4.26 10.56 -6.07
C PRO A 63 -4.76 9.17 -5.70
N MET A 64 -4.10 8.11 -6.19
CA MET A 64 -4.52 6.72 -5.97
C MET A 64 -4.30 6.28 -4.52
N LYS A 65 -3.30 6.83 -3.83
CA LYS A 65 -3.01 6.51 -2.43
C LYS A 65 -4.10 6.99 -1.49
N VAL A 66 -4.74 8.12 -1.80
CA VAL A 66 -5.87 8.67 -1.03
C VAL A 66 -7.09 7.76 -1.15
N ILE A 67 -7.40 7.30 -2.36
CA ILE A 67 -8.54 6.41 -2.61
C ILE A 67 -8.35 5.08 -1.90
N GLY A 68 -7.14 4.49 -1.99
CA GLY A 68 -6.81 3.25 -1.28
C GLY A 68 -6.88 3.40 0.24
N ALA A 69 -6.34 4.49 0.78
CA ALA A 69 -6.41 4.79 2.21
C ALA A 69 -7.86 4.94 2.70
N TYR A 70 -8.71 5.60 1.92
CA TYR A 70 -10.12 5.75 2.23
C TYR A 70 -10.87 4.42 2.15
N ALA A 71 -10.61 3.61 1.12
CA ALA A 71 -11.18 2.27 0.97
C ALA A 71 -10.86 1.38 2.17
N ILE A 72 -9.60 1.38 2.62
CA ILE A 72 -9.14 0.74 3.84
C ILE A 72 -9.91 1.29 5.05
N ALA A 73 -9.97 2.61 5.19
CA ALA A 73 -10.56 3.24 6.37
C ALA A 73 -12.05 2.93 6.56
N MET A 74 -12.78 2.84 5.44
CA MET A 74 -14.22 2.55 5.42
C MET A 74 -14.53 1.05 5.38
N GLY A 75 -13.56 0.20 5.05
CA GLY A 75 -13.76 -1.24 4.86
C GLY A 75 -14.72 -1.55 3.72
N LEU A 76 -14.56 -0.86 2.58
CA LEU A 76 -15.38 -1.07 1.39
C LEU A 76 -15.17 -2.48 0.80
N SER A 77 -16.18 -3.03 0.14
CA SER A 77 -16.05 -4.33 -0.51
C SER A 77 -15.13 -4.27 -1.73
N ALA A 78 -14.50 -5.39 -2.09
CA ALA A 78 -13.69 -5.52 -3.29
C ALA A 78 -14.43 -5.03 -4.56
N SER A 79 -15.72 -5.35 -4.70
CA SER A 79 -16.54 -4.92 -5.84
C SER A 79 -16.70 -3.40 -5.89
N GLN A 80 -16.89 -2.73 -4.75
CA GLN A 80 -16.97 -1.27 -4.67
C GLN A 80 -15.64 -0.61 -5.03
N VAL A 81 -14.52 -1.19 -4.57
CA VAL A 81 -13.18 -0.68 -4.88
C VAL A 81 -12.89 -0.76 -6.38
N VAL A 82 -13.19 -1.90 -7.02
CA VAL A 82 -13.01 -2.09 -8.47
C VAL A 82 -13.91 -1.16 -9.27
N ALA A 83 -15.20 -1.04 -8.90
CA ALA A 83 -16.14 -0.14 -9.57
C ALA A 83 -15.70 1.34 -9.45
N SER A 84 -15.27 1.75 -8.26
CA SER A 84 -14.72 3.10 -8.03
C SER A 84 -13.45 3.32 -8.86
N GLY A 85 -12.56 2.34 -8.92
CA GLY A 85 -11.35 2.40 -9.75
C GLY A 85 -11.65 2.59 -11.24
N ALA A 86 -12.63 1.86 -11.77
CA ALA A 86 -13.06 2.01 -13.16
C ALA A 86 -13.68 3.40 -13.43
N LEU A 87 -14.55 3.88 -12.53
CA LEU A 87 -15.18 5.20 -12.66
C LEU A 87 -14.15 6.34 -12.60
N ILE A 88 -13.21 6.27 -11.65
CA ILE A 88 -12.15 7.27 -11.52
C ILE A 88 -11.21 7.19 -12.73
N GLY A 89 -10.87 5.98 -13.20
CA GLY A 89 -10.09 5.79 -14.42
C GLY A 89 -10.73 6.45 -15.64
N LEU A 90 -12.03 6.21 -15.85
CA LEU A 90 -12.80 6.85 -16.93
C LEU A 90 -12.82 8.38 -16.79
N PHE A 91 -13.09 8.87 -15.58
CA PHE A 91 -13.15 10.31 -15.31
C PHE A 91 -11.79 10.99 -15.57
N LEU A 92 -10.70 10.38 -15.10
CA LEU A 92 -9.35 10.89 -15.34
C LEU A 92 -8.96 10.82 -16.81
N LEU A 93 -9.42 9.80 -17.55
CA LEU A 93 -9.18 9.70 -18.99
C LEU A 93 -9.88 10.81 -19.77
N ILE A 94 -11.12 11.13 -19.41
CA ILE A 94 -11.89 12.24 -20.03
C ILE A 94 -11.22 13.59 -19.73
N ILE A 95 -10.89 13.86 -18.47
CA ILE A 95 -10.32 15.16 -18.05
C ILE A 95 -8.87 15.31 -18.56
N GLY A 96 -8.11 14.22 -18.57
CA GLY A 96 -6.77 14.15 -19.14
C GLY A 96 -6.79 14.38 -20.65
N GLY A 97 -7.67 13.70 -21.38
CA GLY A 97 -7.81 13.81 -22.83
C GLY A 97 -8.31 15.19 -23.28
N THR A 98 -9.11 15.87 -22.47
CA THR A 98 -9.59 17.24 -22.76
C THR A 98 -8.62 18.35 -22.31
N GLY A 99 -7.54 18.02 -21.59
CA GLY A 99 -6.62 19.01 -21.02
C GLY A 99 -7.17 19.82 -19.84
N ALA A 100 -8.39 19.49 -19.37
CA ALA A 100 -9.04 20.16 -18.25
C ALA A 100 -8.27 20.00 -16.92
N VAL A 101 -7.42 18.97 -16.81
CA VAL A 101 -6.55 18.75 -15.63
C VAL A 101 -5.70 19.99 -15.33
N THR A 102 -5.17 20.66 -16.37
CA THR A 102 -4.30 21.84 -16.20
C THR A 102 -5.07 23.02 -15.62
N LEU A 103 -6.34 23.18 -16.04
CA LEU A 103 -7.21 24.23 -15.55
C LEU A 103 -7.60 23.99 -14.09
N ILE A 104 -8.03 22.77 -13.76
CA ILE A 104 -8.38 22.36 -12.40
C ILE A 104 -7.17 22.52 -11.46
N GLY A 105 -5.98 22.08 -11.90
CA GLY A 105 -4.74 22.22 -11.16
C GLY A 105 -4.38 23.69 -10.87
N LYS A 106 -4.62 24.60 -11.82
CA LYS A 106 -4.38 26.04 -11.65
C LYS A 106 -5.30 26.67 -10.60
N TYR A 107 -6.56 26.24 -10.53
CA TYR A 107 -7.54 26.80 -9.60
C TYR A 107 -7.57 26.12 -8.24
N THR A 108 -6.93 24.95 -8.08
CA THR A 108 -6.91 24.23 -6.80
C THR A 108 -5.94 24.91 -5.82
N PRO A 109 -6.42 25.46 -4.68
CA PRO A 109 -5.53 26.10 -3.72
C PRO A 109 -4.61 25.07 -3.04
N LYS A 110 -3.37 25.48 -2.74
CA LYS A 110 -2.41 24.64 -1.98
C LYS A 110 -2.96 24.20 -0.62
N ALA A 111 -3.83 25.00 0.00
CA ALA A 111 -4.50 24.66 1.26
C ALA A 111 -5.37 23.40 1.14
N VAL A 112 -6.08 23.23 0.01
CA VAL A 112 -6.91 22.05 -0.25
C VAL A 112 -6.05 20.80 -0.40
N ILE A 113 -4.96 20.91 -1.17
CA ILE A 113 -4.00 19.80 -1.37
C ILE A 113 -3.42 19.33 -0.03
N ARG A 114 -2.96 20.27 0.80
CA ARG A 114 -2.43 19.98 2.13
C ARG A 114 -3.49 19.39 3.06
N GLY A 115 -4.74 19.87 2.97
CA GLY A 115 -5.87 19.33 3.72
C GLY A 115 -6.15 17.85 3.37
N VAL A 116 -6.16 17.50 2.08
CA VAL A 116 -6.33 16.11 1.63
C VAL A 116 -5.18 15.23 2.10
N GLN A 117 -3.94 15.71 2.00
CA GLN A 117 -2.75 14.98 2.47
C GLN A 117 -2.78 14.75 3.99
N LEU A 118 -3.13 15.77 4.78
CA LEU A 118 -3.26 15.66 6.23
C LEU A 118 -4.36 14.68 6.62
N SER A 119 -5.54 14.79 5.99
CA SER A 119 -6.67 13.88 6.22
C SER A 119 -6.29 12.43 5.92
N THR A 120 -5.63 12.19 4.79
CA THR A 120 -5.20 10.85 4.38
C THR A 120 -4.16 10.27 5.34
N GLY A 121 -3.18 11.09 5.77
CA GLY A 121 -2.19 10.69 6.77
C GLY A 121 -2.84 10.29 8.09
N THR A 122 -3.74 11.13 8.62
CA THR A 122 -4.49 10.86 9.86
C THR A 122 -5.36 9.62 9.75
N LEU A 123 -6.02 9.41 8.61
CA LEU A 123 -6.81 8.20 8.35
C LEU A 123 -5.94 6.94 8.41
N LEU A 124 -4.79 6.94 7.72
CA LEU A 124 -3.87 5.79 7.73
C LEU A 124 -3.28 5.52 9.13
N VAL A 125 -2.90 6.57 9.88
CA VAL A 125 -2.42 6.42 11.26
C VAL A 125 -3.52 5.81 12.13
N THR A 126 -4.74 6.32 12.03
CA THR A 126 -5.89 5.80 12.81
C THR A 126 -6.14 4.33 12.50
N GLN A 127 -6.07 3.92 11.23
CA GLN A 127 -6.22 2.52 10.86
C GLN A 127 -5.05 1.66 11.34
N GLY A 128 -3.81 2.14 11.21
CA GLY A 128 -2.64 1.48 11.78
C GLY A 128 -2.77 1.23 13.28
N VAL A 129 -3.25 2.21 14.04
CA VAL A 129 -3.53 2.05 15.48
C VAL A 129 -4.62 1.02 15.74
N LYS A 130 -5.72 1.02 14.97
CA LYS A 130 -6.77 -0.01 15.09
C LYS A 130 -6.23 -1.42 14.83
N PHE A 131 -5.30 -1.56 13.88
CA PHE A 131 -4.60 -2.82 13.62
C PHE A 131 -3.72 -3.26 14.80
N MET A 132 -2.93 -2.34 15.36
CA MET A 132 -2.07 -2.63 16.51
C MET A 132 -2.86 -3.05 17.75
N VAL A 133 -4.02 -2.44 17.99
CA VAL A 133 -4.86 -2.70 19.16
C VAL A 133 -5.76 -3.93 18.97
N GLY A 134 -5.83 -4.51 17.76
CA GLY A 134 -6.63 -5.71 17.51
C GLY A 134 -8.13 -5.45 17.28
N THR A 135 -8.53 -4.19 17.02
CA THR A 135 -9.94 -3.79 16.86
C THR A 135 -10.37 -3.66 15.39
N SER A 136 -9.55 -4.13 14.46
CA SER A 136 -9.90 -4.11 13.03
C SER A 136 -11.06 -5.07 12.75
N LYS A 137 -11.98 -4.69 11.84
CA LYS A 137 -13.11 -5.53 11.43
C LYS A 137 -12.67 -6.95 11.03
N PHE A 138 -11.45 -7.08 10.51
CA PHE A 138 -10.84 -8.35 10.11
C PHE A 138 -10.43 -9.26 11.28
N GLN A 139 -10.03 -8.69 12.42
CA GLN A 139 -9.68 -9.42 13.65
C GLN A 139 -10.95 -9.79 14.44
N VAL A 140 -11.95 -8.91 14.45
CA VAL A 140 -13.27 -9.15 15.08
C VAL A 140 -14.04 -10.28 14.37
N LEU A 141 -13.92 -10.41 13.05
CA LEU A 141 -14.52 -11.52 12.27
C LEU A 141 -13.85 -12.88 12.49
N ARG A 142 -12.63 -12.93 13.05
CA ARG A 142 -11.88 -14.17 13.33
C ARG A 142 -11.71 -14.47 14.83
N GLU A 143 -12.37 -13.69 15.70
CA GLU A 143 -12.30 -13.80 17.17
C GLU A 143 -10.88 -13.84 17.78
N ALA A 144 -9.88 -13.32 17.06
CA ALA A 144 -8.50 -13.30 17.51
C ALA A 144 -7.87 -11.93 17.26
N ALA A 145 -7.23 -11.38 18.30
CA ALA A 145 -6.48 -10.13 18.20
C ALA A 145 -5.37 -10.24 17.14
N GLU A 146 -4.81 -11.43 16.93
CA GLU A 146 -3.85 -11.73 15.87
C GLU A 146 -4.07 -13.12 15.26
N PRO A 147 -4.87 -13.25 14.19
CA PRO A 147 -5.27 -14.54 13.64
C PRO A 147 -4.13 -15.35 12.97
N TYR A 148 -2.94 -14.77 12.81
CA TYR A 148 -1.84 -15.36 12.02
C TYR A 148 -0.51 -15.46 12.78
N LEU A 149 -0.44 -15.01 14.03
CA LEU A 149 0.76 -15.12 14.87
C LEU A 149 0.56 -16.23 15.90
N SER A 150 1.56 -17.11 16.03
CA SER A 150 1.54 -18.25 16.96
C SER A 150 1.55 -17.81 18.43
N VAL A 151 2.06 -16.61 18.69
CA VAL A 151 2.11 -15.99 20.02
C VAL A 151 1.17 -14.79 20.03
N GLN A 152 0.06 -14.90 20.76
CA GLN A 152 -0.97 -13.85 20.78
C GLN A 152 -0.70 -12.75 21.82
N SER A 153 0.13 -13.04 22.84
CA SER A 153 0.46 -12.10 23.91
C SER A 153 1.85 -12.35 24.47
N LEU A 154 2.55 -11.26 24.82
CA LEU A 154 3.77 -11.30 25.61
C LEU A 154 3.42 -10.81 27.03
N GLY A 155 2.92 -11.72 27.87
CA GLY A 155 2.40 -11.37 29.20
C GLY A 155 1.08 -10.58 29.11
N PRO A 156 0.96 -9.36 29.68
CA PRO A 156 -0.28 -8.58 29.69
C PRO A 156 -0.53 -7.75 28.42
N VAL A 157 0.44 -7.70 27.48
CA VAL A 157 0.36 -6.82 26.30
C VAL A 157 0.16 -7.64 25.03
N PRO A 158 -0.82 -7.29 24.16
CA PRO A 158 -0.95 -7.85 22.82
C PRO A 158 0.34 -7.64 22.03
N ILE A 159 0.86 -8.69 21.40
CA ILE A 159 2.15 -8.62 20.71
C ILE A 159 2.12 -7.64 19.53
N GLY A 160 0.95 -7.36 18.96
CA GLY A 160 0.73 -6.35 17.91
C GLY A 160 1.01 -4.91 18.34
N ILE A 161 0.81 -4.60 19.62
CA ILE A 161 1.23 -3.31 20.18
C ILE A 161 2.75 -3.25 20.26
N VAL A 162 3.39 -4.36 20.66
CA VAL A 162 4.86 -4.44 20.75
C VAL A 162 5.50 -4.33 19.36
N ILE A 163 5.02 -5.11 18.39
CA ILE A 163 5.46 -5.09 16.98
C ILE A 163 5.16 -3.71 16.37
N GLY A 164 3.99 -3.16 16.64
CA GLY A 164 3.57 -1.86 16.15
C GLY A 164 4.43 -0.71 16.67
N ILE A 165 4.72 -0.68 17.97
CA ILE A 165 5.62 0.32 18.58
C ILE A 165 7.05 0.13 18.05
N ALA A 166 7.55 -1.10 17.99
CA ALA A 166 8.88 -1.39 17.47
C ALA A 166 9.00 -0.96 15.99
N GLY A 167 8.01 -1.27 15.17
CA GLY A 167 7.92 -0.85 13.78
C GLY A 167 7.80 0.66 13.62
N GLY A 168 7.03 1.33 14.49
CA GLY A 168 6.91 2.79 14.53
C GLY A 168 8.23 3.47 14.89
N VAL A 169 8.92 2.99 15.92
CA VAL A 169 10.26 3.46 16.31
C VAL A 169 11.26 3.24 15.18
N LEU A 170 11.27 2.05 14.58
CA LEU A 170 12.11 1.72 13.43
C LEU A 170 11.83 2.68 12.26
N THR A 171 10.56 2.98 11.98
CA THR A 171 10.16 3.93 10.94
C THR A 171 10.68 5.33 11.22
N LEU A 172 10.58 5.81 12.47
CA LEU A 172 11.08 7.13 12.86
C LEU A 172 12.61 7.22 12.77
N LEU A 173 13.34 6.18 13.19
CA LEU A 173 14.80 6.13 13.09
C LEU A 173 15.30 6.09 11.63
N LEU A 174 14.50 5.54 10.73
CA LEU A 174 14.83 5.43 9.31
C LEU A 174 14.28 6.56 8.45
N LEU A 175 13.52 7.51 9.02
CA LEU A 175 12.83 8.55 8.26
C LEU A 175 13.80 9.44 7.45
N ASP A 176 14.97 9.73 8.02
CA ASP A 176 16.02 10.55 7.38
C ASP A 176 17.04 9.72 6.59
N ASN A 177 16.87 8.39 6.51
CA ASN A 177 17.83 7.54 5.83
C ASN A 177 17.71 7.65 4.31
N LYS A 178 18.72 8.26 3.68
CA LYS A 178 18.77 8.48 2.21
C LYS A 178 18.95 7.21 1.38
N ARG A 179 19.21 6.04 1.99
CA ARG A 179 19.51 4.79 1.27
C ARG A 179 18.35 3.80 1.22
N PHE A 180 17.51 3.74 2.25
CA PHE A 180 16.46 2.73 2.35
C PHE A 180 15.13 3.38 2.76
N PRO A 181 14.06 3.22 1.97
CA PRO A 181 12.75 3.72 2.35
C PRO A 181 12.24 2.94 3.57
N ALA A 182 11.89 3.66 4.65
CA ALA A 182 11.46 3.09 5.92
C ALA A 182 10.30 2.09 5.76
N GLY A 183 9.31 2.41 4.90
CA GLY A 183 8.17 1.53 4.63
C GLY A 183 8.55 0.17 4.04
N LEU A 184 9.58 0.11 3.18
CA LEU A 184 10.06 -1.15 2.62
C LEU A 184 10.72 -2.02 3.70
N LEU A 185 11.53 -1.41 4.57
CA LEU A 185 12.20 -2.11 5.67
C LEU A 185 11.20 -2.63 6.70
N VAL A 186 10.14 -1.86 7.01
CA VAL A 186 9.08 -2.31 7.92
C VAL A 186 8.31 -3.49 7.32
N VAL A 187 8.00 -3.45 6.02
CA VAL A 187 7.33 -4.59 5.34
C VAL A 187 8.22 -5.83 5.31
N LEU A 188 9.50 -5.69 4.95
CA LEU A 188 10.44 -6.80 4.93
C LEU A 188 10.67 -7.37 6.33
N GLY A 189 10.84 -6.51 7.34
CA GLY A 189 10.96 -6.90 8.73
C GLY A 189 9.71 -7.64 9.23
N GLY A 190 8.52 -7.12 8.92
CA GLY A 190 7.25 -7.78 9.23
C GLY A 190 7.08 -9.14 8.53
N LEU A 191 7.53 -9.26 7.28
CA LEU A 191 7.54 -10.54 6.55
C LEU A 191 8.45 -11.56 7.23
N VAL A 192 9.68 -11.17 7.58
CA VAL A 192 10.64 -12.05 8.28
C VAL A 192 10.07 -12.47 9.64
N LEU A 193 9.51 -11.53 10.39
CA LEU A 193 8.90 -11.80 11.69
C LEU A 193 7.71 -12.76 11.56
N GLY A 194 6.85 -12.55 10.56
CA GLY A 194 5.71 -13.42 10.25
C GLY A 194 6.12 -14.81 9.75
N LEU A 195 7.26 -14.95 9.06
CA LEU A 195 7.79 -16.26 8.69
C LEU A 195 8.35 -17.02 9.90
N ILE A 196 8.90 -16.32 10.89
CA ILE A 196 9.50 -16.94 12.08
C ILE A 196 8.43 -17.25 13.14
N LEU A 197 7.50 -16.32 13.37
CA LEU A 197 6.52 -16.37 14.46
C LEU A 197 5.08 -16.67 13.99
N GLY A 198 4.84 -16.74 12.68
CA GLY A 198 3.51 -16.98 12.13
C GLY A 198 3.01 -18.42 12.34
N THR A 199 1.71 -18.61 12.28
CA THR A 199 1.06 -19.93 12.42
C THR A 199 1.31 -20.86 11.22
N HIS A 200 1.98 -20.37 10.17
CA HIS A 200 2.20 -21.04 8.88
C HIS A 200 0.93 -21.59 8.22
N GLU A 201 -0.25 -21.14 8.67
CA GLU A 201 -1.52 -21.53 8.08
C GLU A 201 -1.59 -21.05 6.62
N GLY A 202 -1.83 -22.00 5.71
CA GLY A 202 -1.93 -21.75 4.27
C GLY A 202 -0.69 -22.12 3.45
N PHE A 203 0.45 -22.46 4.08
CA PHE A 203 1.60 -23.03 3.37
C PHE A 203 1.25 -24.37 2.71
N ASP A 204 0.34 -25.15 3.27
CA ASP A 204 -0.16 -26.41 2.68
C ASP A 204 -0.95 -26.20 1.37
N ARG A 205 -1.48 -25.00 1.16
CA ARG A 205 -2.16 -24.60 -0.09
C ARG A 205 -1.23 -23.89 -1.06
N PHE A 206 0.03 -23.68 -0.69
CA PHE A 206 1.02 -23.06 -1.54
C PHE A 206 1.37 -24.02 -2.68
N ARG A 207 0.73 -23.83 -3.83
CA ARG A 207 1.09 -24.54 -5.06
C ARG A 207 1.91 -23.58 -5.91
N LEU A 208 3.12 -23.97 -6.27
CA LEU A 208 3.88 -23.26 -7.28
C LEU A 208 3.18 -23.47 -8.62
N GLY A 209 2.66 -22.40 -9.20
CA GLY A 209 1.89 -22.42 -10.44
C GLY A 209 1.70 -21.01 -11.00
N ILE A 210 1.31 -20.94 -12.27
CA ILE A 210 0.94 -19.68 -12.91
C ILE A 210 -0.51 -19.38 -12.52
N TYR A 211 -0.70 -18.44 -11.60
CA TYR A 211 -2.01 -17.95 -11.21
C TYR A 211 -2.38 -16.78 -12.12
N ILE A 212 -3.27 -17.04 -13.08
CA ILE A 212 -3.85 -16.00 -13.94
C ILE A 212 -5.00 -15.35 -13.16
N PRO A 213 -5.05 -14.00 -13.07
CA PRO A 213 -6.09 -13.28 -12.35
C PRO A 213 -7.48 -13.36 -12.98
#